data_AF-A0AAV9CU01-F1
#
_entry.id   AF-A0AAV9CU01-F1
#
_cell.length_a   1.000
_cell.length_b   1.000
_cell.length_c   1.000
_cell.angle_alpha   90.00
_cell.angle_beta   90.00
_cell.angle_gamma   90.00
#
_symmetry.space_group_name_H-M   'P 1'
#
loop_
_entity.id
_entity.type
_entity.pdbx_description
1 polymer ?
#
loop_
_entity_poly.entity_id
_entity_poly.type
_entity_poly.pdbx_seq_one_letter_code
_entity_poly.pdbx_strand_id
1 'polypeptide(L)'
;MEKRLLRLQKRRDAFFERLTEEFRLKRRSSDVSEGAGKRETIIDAMLSMQESDAEYYEIIKGVIASLLAAGTDTTVVTTEWALSHLLNNPETLKKARDEIDTVVGARSHARRVHSPKSSLP
;
A
#
# COMPACT_ATOMS: atom_id res chain seq x y z
N MET A 1 12.83 14.87 26.00
CA MET A 1 11.80 14.06 25.30
C MET A 1 11.02 14.88 24.29
N GLU A 2 10.55 16.07 24.67
CA GLU A 2 9.79 17.00 23.82
C GLU A 2 10.38 17.27 22.42
N LYS A 3 11.68 17.58 22.33
CA LYS A 3 12.38 17.78 21.03
C LYS A 3 12.29 16.56 20.09
N ARG A 4 12.24 15.33 20.63
CA ARG A 4 12.10 14.11 19.82
C ARG A 4 10.67 13.96 19.30
N LEU A 5 9.68 14.24 20.15
CA LEU A 5 8.27 14.20 19.80
C LEU A 5 7.94 15.23 18.72
N LEU A 6 8.40 16.47 18.87
CA LEU A 6 8.20 17.53 17.87
C LEU A 6 8.82 17.18 16.51
N ARG A 7 10.02 16.56 16.50
CA ARG A 7 10.64 16.07 15.26
C ARG A 7 9.82 14.95 14.61
N LEU A 8 9.27 14.04 15.40
CA LEU A 8 8.42 12.95 14.91
C LEU A 8 7.12 13.50 14.32
N GLN A 9 6.47 14.44 15.02
CA GLN A 9 5.27 15.11 14.58
C GLN A 9 5.50 15.82 13.24
N LYS A 10 6.55 16.65 13.13
CA LYS A 10 6.92 17.30 11.87
C LYS A 10 7.13 16.32 10.72
N ARG A 11 7.80 15.19 10.99
CA ARG A 11 8.03 14.16 9.97
C ARG A 11 6.75 13.45 9.54
N ARG A 12 5.84 13.19 10.48
CA ARG A 12 4.51 12.61 10.23
C ARG A 12 3.66 13.57 9.40
N ASP A 13 3.63 14.84 9.77
CA ASP A 13 2.82 15.85 9.08
C ASP A 13 3.30 16.03 7.63
N ALA A 14 4.61 16.15 7.42
CA ALA A 14 5.21 16.18 6.07
C ALA A 14 4.94 14.90 5.25
N PHE A 15 4.87 13.75 5.91
CA PHE A 15 4.49 12.49 5.25
C PHE A 15 3.03 12.52 4.79
N PHE A 16 2.10 12.94 5.66
CA PHE A 16 0.69 13.03 5.29
C PHE A 16 0.41 14.08 4.22
N GLU A 17 1.08 15.23 4.27
CA GLU A 17 1.00 16.24 3.20
C GLU A 17 1.38 15.63 1.85
N ARG A 18 2.54 14.98 1.77
CA ARG A 18 3.00 14.32 0.54
C ARG A 18 2.04 13.23 0.06
N LEU A 19 1.52 12.44 0.99
CA LEU A 19 0.59 11.36 0.68
C LEU A 19 -0.71 11.93 0.12
N THR A 20 -1.31 12.92 0.78
CA THR A 20 -2.54 13.56 0.28
C THR A 20 -2.34 14.20 -1.09
N GLU A 21 -1.21 14.89 -1.31
CA GLU A 21 -0.87 15.43 -2.63
C GLU A 21 -0.77 14.35 -3.71
N GLU A 22 -0.16 13.20 -3.41
CA GLU A 22 -0.08 12.07 -4.35
C GLU A 22 -1.48 11.56 -4.74
N PHE A 23 -2.40 11.44 -3.76
CA PHE A 23 -3.78 11.04 -4.03
C PHE A 23 -4.54 12.09 -4.85
N ARG A 24 -4.35 13.38 -4.57
CA ARG A 24 -4.92 14.48 -5.39
C ARG A 24 -4.43 14.42 -6.83
N LEU A 25 -3.13 14.19 -7.05
CA LEU A 25 -2.55 14.06 -8.39
C LEU A 25 -3.09 12.84 -9.13
N LYS A 26 -3.16 11.67 -8.45
CA LYS A 26 -3.74 10.45 -9.03
C LYS A 26 -5.19 10.66 -9.46
N ARG A 27 -6.01 11.28 -8.60
CA ARG A 27 -7.39 11.62 -8.91
C ARG A 27 -7.50 12.49 -10.17
N ARG A 28 -6.71 13.58 -10.27
CA ARG A 28 -6.71 14.46 -11.46
C ARG A 28 -6.25 13.74 -12.73
N SER A 29 -5.28 12.83 -12.64
CA SER A 29 -4.81 12.05 -13.79
C SER A 29 -5.80 10.98 -14.25
N SER A 30 -6.65 10.48 -13.34
CA SER A 30 -7.62 9.41 -13.61
C SER A 30 -8.86 9.86 -14.38
N ASP A 31 -9.18 11.16 -14.41
CA ASP A 31 -10.29 11.70 -15.23
C ASP A 31 -10.00 11.66 -16.74
N VAL A 32 -8.75 11.35 -17.15
CA VAL A 32 -8.35 11.29 -18.57
C VAL A 32 -8.56 9.89 -19.18
N SER A 33 -8.87 8.88 -18.37
CA SER A 33 -9.03 7.48 -18.82
C SER A 33 -10.47 6.98 -18.63
N GLU A 34 -11.40 7.45 -19.46
CA GLU A 34 -12.72 6.85 -19.60
C GLU A 34 -12.58 5.38 -20.03
N GLY A 35 -12.94 4.42 -19.16
CA GLY A 35 -13.13 3.03 -19.59
C GLY A 35 -12.81 1.93 -18.56
N ALA A 36 -12.05 2.22 -17.50
CA ALA A 36 -11.79 1.25 -16.44
C ALA A 36 -12.39 1.78 -15.13
N GLY A 37 -13.34 1.03 -14.55
CA GLY A 37 -14.03 1.42 -13.30
C GLY A 37 -13.06 2.02 -12.28
N LYS A 38 -13.26 3.29 -11.96
CA LYS A 38 -12.41 4.09 -11.08
C LYS A 38 -12.38 3.40 -9.71
N ARG A 39 -11.23 2.83 -9.32
CA ARG A 39 -11.04 2.32 -7.95
C ARG A 39 -10.93 3.53 -7.04
N GLU A 40 -12.05 3.92 -6.44
CA GLU A 40 -12.07 5.01 -5.47
C GLU A 40 -11.50 4.52 -4.15
N THR A 41 -10.44 5.18 -3.68
CA THR A 41 -9.89 4.92 -2.35
C THR A 41 -10.67 5.71 -1.29
N ILE A 42 -10.55 5.31 -0.03
CA ILE A 42 -11.14 6.07 1.10
C ILE A 42 -10.63 7.52 1.09
N ILE A 43 -9.35 7.73 0.75
CA ILE A 43 -8.75 9.06 0.68
C ILE A 43 -9.37 9.87 -0.46
N ASP A 44 -9.62 9.23 -1.61
CA ASP A 44 -10.36 9.89 -2.69
C ASP A 44 -11.73 10.33 -2.18
N ALA A 45 -12.56 9.42 -1.68
CA ALA A 45 -13.91 9.74 -1.22
C ALA A 45 -13.93 10.92 -0.21
N MET A 46 -12.98 10.95 0.73
CA MET A 46 -12.85 12.05 1.69
C MET A 46 -12.33 13.35 1.06
N LEU A 47 -11.42 13.30 0.09
CA LEU A 47 -10.95 14.47 -0.64
C LEU A 47 -12.08 15.14 -1.43
N SER A 48 -13.07 14.39 -1.93
CA SER A 48 -14.26 14.97 -2.59
C SER A 48 -15.16 15.71 -1.61
N MET A 49 -15.14 15.32 -0.33
CA MET A 49 -15.90 16.00 0.72
C MET A 49 -15.16 17.25 1.23
N GLN A 50 -13.83 17.30 1.11
CA GLN A 50 -13.02 18.44 1.58
C GLN A 50 -13.28 19.73 0.79
N GLU A 51 -13.79 19.65 -0.44
CA GLU A 51 -14.04 20.82 -1.28
C GLU A 51 -15.04 21.83 -0.65
N SER A 52 -15.80 21.41 0.35
CA SER A 52 -16.76 22.25 1.08
C SER A 52 -16.23 22.89 2.37
N ASP A 53 -15.14 22.37 2.98
CA ASP A 53 -14.65 22.86 4.28
C ASP A 53 -13.18 22.48 4.55
N ALA A 54 -12.38 23.48 4.97
CA ALA A 54 -10.96 23.34 5.29
C ALA A 54 -10.70 22.44 6.52
N GLU A 55 -11.66 22.32 7.45
CA GLU A 55 -11.53 21.50 8.66
C GLU A 55 -11.44 19.99 8.34
N TYR A 56 -11.96 19.55 7.18
CA TYR A 56 -11.86 18.17 6.71
C TYR A 56 -10.43 17.71 6.47
N TYR A 57 -9.48 18.62 6.25
CA TYR A 57 -8.09 18.24 6.01
C TYR A 57 -7.45 17.55 7.22
N GLU A 58 -7.70 18.06 8.42
CA GLU A 58 -7.18 17.46 9.66
C GLU A 58 -7.90 16.14 9.99
N ILE A 59 -9.19 16.02 9.62
CA ILE A 59 -9.94 14.76 9.71
C ILE A 59 -9.31 13.70 8.79
N ILE A 60 -8.98 14.06 7.54
CA ILE A 60 -8.33 13.16 6.57
C ILE A 60 -6.99 12.65 7.14
N LYS A 61 -6.15 13.55 7.68
CA LYS A 61 -4.90 13.16 8.34
C LYS A 61 -5.13 12.19 9.51
N GLY A 62 -6.12 12.48 10.36
CA GLY A 62 -6.48 11.65 11.50
C GLY A 62 -6.93 10.23 11.11
N VAL A 63 -7.74 10.11 10.05
CA VAL A 63 -8.21 8.83 9.53
C VAL A 63 -7.06 8.04 8.91
N ILE A 64 -6.21 8.67 8.09
CA ILE A 64 -5.02 8.02 7.51
C ILE A 64 -4.10 7.50 8.62
N ALA A 65 -3.85 8.31 9.65
CA ALA A 65 -3.04 7.91 10.79
C ALA A 65 -3.62 6.67 11.50
N SER A 66 -4.93 6.69 11.75
CA SER A 66 -5.64 5.60 12.43
C SER A 66 -5.59 4.29 11.62
N LEU A 67 -5.83 4.36 10.31
CA LEU A 67 -5.79 3.20 9.41
C LEU A 67 -4.39 2.59 9.35
N LEU A 68 -3.35 3.42 9.20
CA LEU A 68 -1.98 2.95 9.15
C LEU A 68 -1.53 2.33 10.48
N ALA A 69 -1.89 2.93 11.61
CA ALA A 69 -1.57 2.38 12.93
C ALA A 69 -2.24 1.00 13.13
N ALA A 70 -3.56 0.93 12.93
CA ALA A 70 -4.32 -0.31 13.11
C ALA A 70 -3.85 -1.44 12.17
N GLY A 71 -3.56 -1.11 10.91
CA GLY A 71 -3.08 -2.09 9.94
C GLY A 71 -1.64 -2.55 10.20
N THR A 72 -0.76 -1.64 10.64
CA THR A 72 0.66 -1.96 10.86
C THR A 72 0.83 -2.86 12.07
N ASP A 73 0.29 -2.48 13.22
CA ASP A 73 0.52 -3.21 14.47
C ASP A 73 -0.02 -4.65 14.37
N THR A 74 -1.21 -4.82 13.81
CA THR A 74 -1.82 -6.14 13.61
C THR A 74 -1.03 -7.00 12.61
N THR A 75 -0.66 -6.44 11.46
CA THR A 75 0.07 -7.18 10.42
C THR A 75 1.46 -7.57 10.88
N VAL A 76 2.19 -6.67 11.56
CA VAL A 76 3.53 -6.97 12.08
C VAL A 76 3.46 -8.12 13.07
N VAL A 77 2.56 -8.05 14.05
CA VAL A 77 2.41 -9.14 15.05
C VAL A 77 2.03 -10.44 14.36
N THR A 78 1.02 -10.47 13.48
CA THR A 78 0.61 -11.70 12.81
C THR A 78 1.72 -12.31 11.95
N THR A 79 2.46 -11.49 11.20
CA THR A 79 3.56 -11.97 10.37
C THR A 79 4.74 -12.47 11.19
N GLU A 80 5.07 -11.81 12.30
CA GLU A 80 6.08 -12.26 13.26
C GLU A 80 5.73 -13.65 13.82
N TRP A 81 4.49 -13.86 14.26
CA TRP A 81 4.03 -15.16 14.74
C TRP A 81 4.05 -16.23 13.66
N ALA A 82 3.61 -15.90 12.44
CA ALA A 82 3.60 -16.83 11.32
C ALA A 82 5.03 -17.27 10.95
N LEU A 83 5.96 -16.33 10.83
CA LEU A 83 7.36 -16.63 10.54
C LEU A 83 8.01 -17.43 11.67
N SER A 84 7.73 -17.09 12.93
CA SER A 84 8.23 -17.84 14.08
C SER A 84 7.73 -19.29 14.08
N HIS A 85 6.45 -19.51 13.76
CA HIS A 85 5.90 -20.87 13.63
C HIS A 85 6.54 -21.64 12.48
N LEU A 86 6.77 -21.01 11.33
CA LEU A 86 7.41 -21.66 10.20
C LEU A 86 8.86 -22.04 10.51
N LEU A 87 9.64 -21.14 11.11
CA LEU A 87 11.03 -21.41 11.50
C LEU A 87 11.16 -22.56 12.50
N ASN A 88 10.18 -22.68 13.41
CA ASN A 88 10.13 -23.78 14.38
C ASN A 88 9.59 -25.10 13.79
N ASN A 89 9.08 -25.11 12.55
CA ASN A 89 8.54 -26.30 11.88
C ASN A 89 9.12 -26.46 10.46
N PRO A 90 10.35 -26.99 10.34
CA PRO A 90 11.09 -27.04 9.06
C PRO A 90 10.36 -27.73 7.91
N GLU A 91 9.61 -28.81 8.18
CA GLU A 91 8.81 -29.50 7.16
C GLU A 91 7.68 -28.63 6.60
N THR A 92 7.00 -27.87 7.47
CA THR A 92 5.95 -26.93 7.06
C THR A 92 6.53 -25.76 6.28
N LEU A 93 7.68 -25.23 6.72
CA LEU A 93 8.40 -24.17 5.99
C LEU A 93 8.83 -24.64 4.59
N LYS A 94 9.34 -25.87 4.47
CA LYS A 94 9.72 -26.46 3.18
C LYS A 94 8.51 -26.53 2.25
N LYS A 95 7.37 -27.04 2.72
CA LYS A 95 6.12 -27.09 1.94
C LYS A 95 5.67 -25.71 1.47
N ALA A 96 5.69 -24.71 2.35
CA ALA A 96 5.31 -23.33 2.00
C ALA A 96 6.22 -22.74 0.92
N ARG A 97 7.53 -23.04 0.97
CA ARG A 97 8.49 -22.63 -0.07
C ARG A 97 8.22 -23.32 -1.40
N ASP A 98 8.04 -24.64 -1.38
CA ASP A 98 7.75 -25.43 -2.59
C ASP A 98 6.46 -24.95 -3.28
N GLU A 99 5.43 -24.56 -2.51
CA GLU A 99 4.19 -23.97 -3.03
C GLU A 99 4.42 -22.62 -3.73
N ILE A 100 5.17 -21.71 -3.10
CA ILE A 100 5.52 -20.40 -3.69
C ILE A 100 6.29 -20.60 -5.00
N ASP A 101 7.31 -21.47 -4.99
CA ASP A 101 8.13 -21.74 -6.17
C ASP A 101 7.29 -22.35 -7.31
N THR A 102 6.34 -23.23 -6.98
CA THR A 102 5.45 -23.86 -7.95
C THR A 102 4.46 -22.85 -8.56
N VAL A 103 3.76 -22.07 -7.74
CA VAL A 103 2.65 -21.20 -8.21
C VAL A 103 3.16 -19.87 -8.78
N VAL A 104 4.11 -19.23 -8.09
CA VAL A 104 4.64 -17.91 -8.48
C VAL A 104 5.77 -18.06 -9.50
N GLY A 105 6.63 -19.08 -9.35
CA GLY A 105 7.70 -19.38 -10.30
C GLY A 105 7.15 -19.73 -11.68
N ALA A 106 6.12 -20.58 -11.76
CA ALA A 106 5.45 -20.92 -13.03
C ALA A 106 4.83 -19.69 -13.74
N ARG A 107 4.19 -18.78 -12.98
CA ARG A 107 3.68 -17.51 -13.55
C ARG A 107 4.78 -16.62 -14.11
N SER A 108 5.94 -16.61 -13.48
CA SER A 108 7.11 -15.83 -13.91
C SER A 108 7.69 -16.36 -15.23
N HIS A 109 7.68 -17.68 -15.42
CA HIS A 109 8.08 -18.31 -16.69
C HIS A 109 7.02 -18.09 -17.78
N ALA A 110 5.73 -18.22 -17.47
CA ALA A 110 4.64 -17.98 -18.43
C ALA A 110 4.64 -16.53 -18.97
N ARG A 111 4.95 -15.53 -18.12
CA ARG A 111 5.02 -14.11 -18.53
C ARG A 111 6.22 -13.80 -19.43
N ARG A 112 7.35 -14.52 -19.28
CA ARG A 112 8.54 -14.36 -20.15
C ARG A 112 8.38 -15.03 -21.52
N VAL A 113 7.56 -16.08 -21.62
CA VAL A 113 7.30 -16.75 -22.90
C VAL A 113 6.29 -15.97 -23.77
N HIS A 114 5.40 -15.17 -23.16
CA HIS A 114 4.40 -14.36 -23.87
C HIS A 114 4.85 -12.95 -24.25
N SER A 115 6.13 -12.57 -24.06
CA SER A 115 6.65 -11.34 -24.67
C SER A 115 6.83 -11.57 -26.18
N PRO A 116 6.19 -10.77 -27.07
CA PRO A 116 6.41 -10.90 -28.50
C PRO A 116 7.89 -10.63 -28.78
N LYS A 117 8.58 -11.58 -29.42
CA LYS A 117 9.91 -11.32 -29.98
C LYS A 117 9.74 -10.17 -30.96
N SER A 118 10.21 -8.98 -30.61
CA SER A 118 10.39 -7.90 -31.57
C SER A 118 11.48 -8.35 -32.55
N SER A 119 11.07 -8.99 -33.63
CA SER A 119 11.88 -9.09 -34.84
C SER A 119 11.95 -7.69 -35.43
N LEU A 120 13.06 -7.00 -35.16
CA LEU A 120 13.47 -5.86 -35.97
C LEU A 120 14.57 -6.36 -36.93
N PRO A 121 14.57 -5.85 -38.18
CA PRO A 121 15.45 -6.29 -39.26
C PRO A 121 16.92 -5.95 -39.02
#